data_AF-A0A090CYZ6-F1
#
_entry.id   AF-A0A090CYZ6-F1
#
_cell.length_a   1.000
_cell.length_b   1.000
_cell.length_c   1.000
_cell.angle_alpha   90.00
_cell.angle_beta   90.00
_cell.angle_gamma   90.00
#
_symmetry.space_group_name_H-M   'P 1'
#
loop_
_entity.id
_entity.type
_entity.pdbx_description
1 polymer ?
#
loop_
_entity_poly.entity_id
_entity_poly.type
_entity_poly.pdbx_seq_one_letter_code
_entity_poly.pdbx_strand_id
1 'polypeptide(L)'
;MEASQNRLHPTHFLLDHETNPYRHQEKLHDFVKREPGYDLAFCRAWSEFEFSKMTPIKTSSDLLKKIDAIQKGALSHLSNEVQGKANIVSYGLARNWNCDEEGLIALIRDIWINHLDFLHLIVVAPETAPKYAHLEKNCFGISQCDKYVLSSKSYAILSNIDGNVSEKILATNGSDRNETLERIQNELLFRYRNEKQWKDATYGYAPFGLFSIINDPAEKEKKILQTLQSYFDQIKDSSSEEEKIKIIVTTLRNLMLLHPYQDGNGRTLYILTNLLLHQNQLKPTHLKNMCLYEGFSVERLVKEVIEGQERFEAHFESEEELSSGLFRYNEAVLQLQQLINNRSLPKALKDSFFERNFNLLFRQVAASDKQNELLQFLIEKASILNIDLFSKGDKSGNALDVAIKYNNKKAIEQLKQVGLTPSLS
;
A
#
# COMPACT_ATOMS: atom_id res chain seq x y z
N MET A 1 9.35 -5.39 -34.05
CA MET A 1 9.42 -4.12 -33.30
C MET A 1 8.00 -3.75 -32.84
N GLU A 2 7.37 -4.57 -32.00
CA GLU A 2 5.98 -4.37 -31.55
C GLU A 2 5.78 -4.73 -30.06
N ALA A 3 6.85 -4.68 -29.26
CA ALA A 3 6.79 -4.96 -27.81
C ALA A 3 6.89 -3.68 -26.93
N SER A 4 6.95 -2.48 -27.51
CA SER A 4 7.20 -1.25 -26.74
C SER A 4 5.94 -0.45 -26.38
N GLN A 5 4.73 -0.90 -26.73
CA GLN A 5 3.52 -0.09 -26.57
C GLN A 5 2.83 -0.16 -25.19
N ASN A 6 3.21 -1.10 -24.32
CA ASN A 6 2.53 -1.29 -23.02
C ASN A 6 3.42 -1.10 -21.79
N ARG A 7 4.64 -0.56 -21.94
CA ARG A 7 5.51 -0.31 -20.78
C ARG A 7 4.95 0.82 -19.93
N LEU A 8 4.80 0.59 -18.64
CA LEU A 8 4.36 1.61 -17.69
C LEU A 8 5.54 2.46 -17.24
N HIS A 9 5.27 3.73 -16.92
CA HIS A 9 6.26 4.59 -16.30
C HIS A 9 6.64 4.03 -14.91
N PRO A 10 7.92 4.09 -14.46
CA PRO A 10 8.38 3.53 -13.18
C PRO A 10 7.53 3.93 -11.96
N THR A 11 6.98 5.15 -11.95
CA THR A 11 6.11 5.63 -10.86
C THR A 11 4.82 4.83 -10.71
N HIS A 12 4.40 4.04 -11.69
CA HIS A 12 3.23 3.15 -11.54
C HIS A 12 3.51 2.02 -10.55
N PHE A 13 4.77 1.64 -10.33
CA PHE A 13 5.16 0.65 -9.33
C PHE A 13 4.98 1.15 -7.89
N LEU A 14 4.84 2.48 -7.72
CA LEU A 14 4.55 3.13 -6.44
C LEU A 14 3.07 3.02 -6.05
N LEU A 15 2.22 2.52 -6.95
CA LEU A 15 0.76 2.55 -6.82
C LEU A 15 0.22 1.12 -6.75
N ASP A 16 -0.99 0.98 -6.20
CA ASP A 16 -1.75 -0.25 -6.37
C ASP A 16 -2.09 -0.44 -7.87
N HIS A 17 -1.82 -1.62 -8.43
CA HIS A 17 -2.15 -1.92 -9.83
C HIS A 17 -3.66 -1.83 -10.08
N GLU A 18 -4.44 -2.43 -9.18
CA GLU A 18 -5.88 -2.25 -9.14
C GLU A 18 -6.27 -1.50 -7.87
N THR A 19 -7.04 -0.44 -8.04
CA THR A 19 -7.65 0.23 -6.90
C THR A 19 -8.76 -0.62 -6.32
N ASN A 20 -9.17 -0.26 -5.10
CA ASN A 20 -10.44 -0.67 -4.54
C ASN A 20 -11.53 -0.69 -5.63
N PRO A 21 -12.34 -1.76 -5.77
CA PRO A 21 -13.49 -1.77 -6.68
C PRO A 21 -14.46 -0.60 -6.44
N TYR A 22 -14.45 0.01 -5.25
CA TYR A 22 -15.24 1.18 -4.91
C TYR A 22 -14.57 2.54 -5.21
N ARG A 23 -13.40 2.57 -5.85
CA ARG A 23 -12.68 3.80 -6.24
C ARG A 23 -12.28 3.77 -7.71
N HIS A 24 -12.26 4.95 -8.32
CA HIS A 24 -11.61 5.13 -9.61
C HIS A 24 -10.12 4.80 -9.50
N GLN A 25 -9.52 4.36 -10.61
CA GLN A 25 -8.08 4.12 -10.68
C GLN A 25 -7.33 5.40 -10.28
N GLU A 26 -6.63 5.31 -9.17
CA GLU A 26 -5.93 6.42 -8.55
C GLU A 26 -4.61 6.66 -9.29
N LYS A 27 -4.28 7.92 -9.51
CA LYS A 27 -3.00 8.32 -10.09
C LYS A 27 -2.05 8.72 -8.98
N LEU A 28 -0.76 8.85 -9.30
CA LEU A 28 0.26 9.28 -8.34
C LEU A 28 -0.14 10.56 -7.57
N HIS A 29 -0.79 11.51 -8.26
CA HIS A 29 -1.22 12.75 -7.61
C HIS A 29 -2.29 12.53 -6.53
N ASP A 30 -3.12 11.49 -6.63
CA ASP A 30 -4.14 11.18 -5.62
C ASP A 30 -3.48 10.67 -4.33
N PHE A 31 -2.43 9.85 -4.48
CA PHE A 31 -1.62 9.39 -3.35
C PHE A 31 -0.86 10.56 -2.71
N VAL A 32 -0.19 11.39 -3.50
CA VAL A 32 0.58 12.53 -2.97
C VAL A 32 -0.32 13.62 -2.37
N LYS A 33 -1.54 13.81 -2.87
CA LYS A 33 -2.54 14.69 -2.24
C LYS A 33 -2.92 14.23 -0.84
N ARG A 34 -3.11 12.94 -0.66
CA ARG A 34 -3.42 12.36 0.66
C ARG A 34 -2.21 12.40 1.58
N GLU A 35 -1.04 12.15 1.03
CA GLU A 35 0.19 11.95 1.77
C GLU A 35 1.36 12.68 1.07
N PRO A 36 1.53 14.01 1.31
CA PRO A 36 2.54 14.81 0.62
C PRO A 36 3.97 14.27 0.82
N GLY A 37 4.65 13.99 -0.28
CA GLY A 37 6.01 13.40 -0.27
C GLY A 37 6.05 11.87 -0.26
N TYR A 38 4.88 11.20 -0.33
CA TYR A 38 4.75 9.75 -0.48
C TYR A 38 5.71 9.16 -1.53
N ASP A 39 5.77 9.78 -2.70
CA ASP A 39 6.53 9.29 -3.86
C ASP A 39 8.04 9.29 -3.60
N LEU A 40 8.57 10.37 -3.00
CA LEU A 40 9.99 10.49 -2.66
C LEU A 40 10.36 9.56 -1.50
N ALA A 41 9.47 9.39 -0.54
CA ALA A 41 9.68 8.45 0.56
C ALA A 41 9.70 7.00 0.07
N PHE A 42 8.81 6.64 -0.85
CA PHE A 42 8.87 5.32 -1.50
C PHE A 42 10.18 5.14 -2.25
N CYS A 43 10.62 6.12 -3.06
CA CYS A 43 11.91 6.03 -3.76
C CYS A 43 13.09 5.84 -2.80
N ARG A 44 13.07 6.51 -1.64
CA ARG A 44 14.07 6.32 -0.58
C ARG A 44 13.98 4.94 0.08
N ALA A 45 12.78 4.40 0.28
CA ALA A 45 12.60 3.04 0.77
C ALA A 45 13.11 2.00 -0.24
N TRP A 46 12.88 2.24 -1.53
CA TRP A 46 13.37 1.39 -2.61
C TRP A 46 14.90 1.44 -2.74
N SER A 47 15.56 2.55 -2.43
CA SER A 47 17.03 2.55 -2.45
C SER A 47 17.65 1.64 -1.37
N GLU A 48 16.93 1.36 -0.27
CA GLU A 48 17.36 0.35 0.72
C GLU A 48 17.38 -1.07 0.13
N PHE A 49 16.49 -1.37 -0.82
CA PHE A 49 16.53 -2.61 -1.60
C PHE A 49 17.81 -2.68 -2.43
N GLU A 50 18.16 -1.61 -3.15
CA GLU A 50 19.40 -1.54 -3.94
C GLU A 50 20.67 -1.68 -3.08
N PHE A 51 20.74 -0.99 -1.93
CA PHE A 51 21.85 -1.17 -0.99
C PHE A 51 21.96 -2.61 -0.46
N SER A 52 20.85 -3.33 -0.38
CA SER A 52 20.83 -4.71 0.12
C SER A 52 21.38 -5.70 -0.88
N LYS A 53 21.41 -5.38 -2.17
CA LYS A 53 22.11 -6.19 -3.18
C LYS A 53 23.61 -6.28 -2.89
N MET A 54 24.16 -5.26 -2.24
CA MET A 54 25.59 -5.16 -1.92
C MET A 54 25.95 -5.79 -0.57
N THR A 55 24.98 -5.99 0.34
CA THR A 55 25.23 -6.53 1.69
C THR A 55 24.36 -7.76 1.92
N PRO A 56 24.94 -8.98 1.97
CA PRO A 56 24.16 -10.20 2.17
C PRO A 56 23.41 -10.18 3.51
N ILE A 57 22.10 -10.44 3.46
CA ILE A 57 21.28 -10.64 4.65
C ILE A 57 21.39 -12.11 5.06
N LYS A 58 22.03 -12.39 6.19
CA LYS A 58 22.35 -13.77 6.61
C LYS A 58 21.58 -14.24 7.84
N THR A 59 21.08 -13.31 8.64
CA THR A 59 20.41 -13.60 9.91
C THR A 59 19.07 -12.91 10.02
N SER A 60 18.22 -13.41 10.93
CA SER A 60 16.95 -12.78 11.30
C SER A 60 17.13 -11.35 11.80
N SER A 61 18.21 -11.07 12.54
CA SER A 61 18.55 -9.71 12.99
C SER A 61 18.99 -8.78 11.86
N ASP A 62 19.74 -9.28 10.88
CA ASP A 62 20.11 -8.48 9.70
C ASP A 62 18.87 -8.11 8.89
N LEU A 63 17.96 -9.08 8.71
CA LEU A 63 16.71 -8.87 8.00
C LEU A 63 15.84 -7.87 8.74
N LEU A 64 15.70 -7.95 10.07
CA LEU A 64 14.96 -6.97 10.86
C LEU A 64 15.50 -5.55 10.68
N LYS A 65 16.82 -5.36 10.77
CA LYS A 65 17.45 -4.04 10.53
C LYS A 65 17.14 -3.50 9.15
N LYS A 66 17.07 -4.39 8.15
CA LYS A 66 16.70 -3.99 6.79
C LYS A 66 15.23 -3.60 6.69
N ILE A 67 14.32 -4.33 7.31
CA ILE A 67 12.90 -3.97 7.39
C ILE A 67 12.74 -2.60 8.08
N ASP A 68 13.47 -2.35 9.17
CA ASP A 68 13.47 -1.06 9.86
C ASP A 68 13.94 0.09 8.95
N ALA A 69 15.00 -0.14 8.16
CA ALA A 69 15.50 0.85 7.22
C ALA A 69 14.51 1.13 6.08
N ILE A 70 13.92 0.09 5.49
CA ILE A 70 12.86 0.23 4.47
C ILE A 70 11.69 1.03 5.05
N GLN A 71 11.23 0.70 6.26
CA GLN A 71 10.11 1.38 6.89
C GLN A 71 10.41 2.86 7.15
N LYS A 72 11.59 3.16 7.69
CA LYS A 72 12.05 4.54 7.91
C LYS A 72 12.12 5.33 6.60
N GLY A 73 12.55 4.69 5.51
CA GLY A 73 12.49 5.26 4.17
C GLY A 73 11.05 5.55 3.75
N ALA A 74 10.17 4.56 3.88
CA ALA A 74 8.79 4.62 3.38
C ALA A 74 7.95 5.69 4.08
N LEU A 75 8.28 6.01 5.33
CA LEU A 75 7.61 7.04 6.12
C LEU A 75 8.43 8.32 6.30
N SER A 76 9.54 8.51 5.56
CA SER A 76 10.48 9.62 5.81
C SER A 76 9.91 11.02 5.65
N HIS A 77 8.71 11.14 5.09
CA HIS A 77 7.99 12.38 4.85
C HIS A 77 6.91 12.66 5.94
N LEU A 78 6.62 11.68 6.80
CA LEU A 78 5.71 11.83 7.93
C LEU A 78 6.46 12.23 9.21
N SER A 79 5.71 12.68 10.22
CA SER A 79 6.27 13.03 11.53
C SER A 79 6.88 11.80 12.24
N ASN A 80 7.81 12.04 13.16
CA ASN A 80 8.40 10.96 13.95
C ASN A 80 7.38 10.22 14.83
N GLU A 81 6.22 10.82 15.11
CA GLU A 81 5.16 10.21 15.94
C GLU A 81 4.51 9.00 15.28
N VAL A 82 4.43 8.99 13.94
CA VAL A 82 3.90 7.86 13.17
C VAL A 82 4.99 6.91 12.67
N GLN A 83 6.26 7.26 12.89
CA GLN A 83 7.40 6.39 12.62
C GLN A 83 7.67 5.50 13.85
N GLY A 84 8.11 4.26 13.60
CA GLY A 84 8.50 3.34 14.66
C GLY A 84 7.50 2.22 14.94
N LYS A 85 7.82 1.45 15.99
CA LYS A 85 7.12 0.21 16.31
C LYS A 85 5.75 0.49 16.92
N ALA A 86 4.79 -0.37 16.59
CA ALA A 86 3.48 -0.31 17.21
C ALA A 86 3.35 -1.25 18.40
N ASN A 87 2.58 -0.85 19.41
CA ASN A 87 2.19 -1.74 20.51
C ASN A 87 0.82 -2.37 20.22
N ILE A 88 -0.15 -1.54 19.89
CA ILE A 88 -1.52 -1.93 19.55
C ILE A 88 -1.87 -1.30 18.21
N VAL A 89 -2.35 -2.09 17.26
CA VAL A 89 -2.88 -1.58 16.00
C VAL A 89 -4.15 -2.30 15.62
N SER A 90 -5.05 -1.55 15.00
CA SER A 90 -6.22 -2.09 14.32
C SER A 90 -6.29 -1.67 12.87
N TYR A 91 -6.84 -2.56 12.05
CA TYR A 91 -7.05 -2.34 10.64
C TYR A 91 -8.29 -3.09 10.17
N GLY A 92 -8.93 -2.56 9.13
CA GLY A 92 -10.15 -3.09 8.56
C GLY A 92 -9.87 -4.16 7.51
N LEU A 93 -10.68 -5.22 7.53
CA LEU A 93 -10.72 -6.22 6.46
C LEU A 93 -11.84 -5.84 5.49
N ALA A 94 -11.48 -5.40 4.30
CA ALA A 94 -12.36 -5.09 3.19
C ALA A 94 -12.55 -6.32 2.29
N ARG A 95 -13.82 -6.71 2.11
CA ARG A 95 -14.22 -7.84 1.27
C ARG A 95 -13.74 -7.67 -0.17
N ASN A 96 -13.09 -8.71 -0.69
CA ASN A 96 -12.53 -8.80 -2.03
C ASN A 96 -11.42 -7.77 -2.35
N TRP A 97 -10.89 -7.09 -1.32
CA TRP A 97 -9.72 -6.22 -1.47
C TRP A 97 -8.53 -6.80 -0.71
N ASN A 98 -8.56 -6.84 0.61
CA ASN A 98 -7.52 -7.42 1.48
C ASN A 98 -8.02 -8.63 2.28
N CYS A 99 -9.24 -9.10 2.01
CA CYS A 99 -9.82 -10.30 2.61
C CYS A 99 -10.73 -11.03 1.61
N ASP A 100 -10.70 -12.36 1.64
CA ASP A 100 -11.72 -13.24 1.03
C ASP A 100 -12.24 -14.28 2.02
N GLU A 101 -13.15 -15.15 1.57
CA GLU A 101 -13.72 -16.21 2.41
C GLU A 101 -12.67 -17.21 2.88
N GLU A 102 -11.77 -17.64 1.97
CA GLU A 102 -10.72 -18.61 2.29
C GLU A 102 -9.74 -18.06 3.32
N GLY A 103 -9.34 -16.80 3.16
CA GLY A 103 -8.47 -16.11 4.10
C GLY A 103 -9.15 -15.79 5.43
N LEU A 104 -10.45 -15.49 5.44
CA LEU A 104 -11.23 -15.39 6.69
C LEU A 104 -11.28 -16.73 7.44
N ILE A 105 -11.53 -17.84 6.73
CA ILE A 105 -11.50 -19.20 7.29
C ILE A 105 -10.13 -19.51 7.89
N ALA A 106 -9.06 -19.16 7.17
CA ALA A 106 -7.68 -19.33 7.62
C ALA A 106 -7.38 -18.50 8.87
N LEU A 107 -7.79 -17.23 8.91
CA LEU A 107 -7.64 -16.34 10.07
C LEU A 107 -8.38 -16.87 11.30
N ILE A 108 -9.63 -17.33 11.14
CA ILE A 108 -10.40 -17.92 12.23
C ILE A 108 -9.67 -19.14 12.79
N ARG A 109 -9.14 -20.01 11.92
CA ARG A 109 -8.34 -21.17 12.34
C ARG A 109 -7.04 -20.74 13.03
N ASP A 110 -6.35 -19.73 12.52
CA ASP A 110 -5.10 -19.26 13.11
C ASP A 110 -5.31 -18.71 14.53
N ILE A 111 -6.35 -17.91 14.73
CA ILE A 111 -6.72 -17.38 16.04
C ILE A 111 -7.20 -18.52 16.95
N TRP A 112 -8.18 -19.30 16.48
CA TRP A 112 -8.91 -20.24 17.32
C TRP A 112 -8.20 -21.57 17.56
N ILE A 113 -7.49 -22.13 16.57
CA ILE A 113 -6.79 -23.42 16.68
C ILE A 113 -5.31 -23.22 16.92
N ASN A 114 -4.65 -22.36 16.13
CA ASN A 114 -3.19 -22.16 16.20
C ASN A 114 -2.75 -21.21 17.32
N HIS A 115 -3.68 -20.69 18.12
CA HIS A 115 -3.41 -19.83 19.27
C HIS A 115 -2.59 -18.58 18.92
N LEU A 116 -3.01 -17.83 17.90
CA LEU A 116 -2.51 -16.46 17.74
C LEU A 116 -3.08 -15.55 18.83
N ASP A 117 -2.55 -15.68 20.06
CA ASP A 117 -3.06 -15.02 21.28
C ASP A 117 -3.01 -13.48 21.22
N PHE A 118 -2.18 -12.93 20.34
CA PHE A 118 -2.06 -11.49 20.14
C PHE A 118 -3.10 -10.93 19.15
N LEU A 119 -3.83 -11.78 18.45
CA LEU A 119 -4.72 -11.39 17.37
C LEU A 119 -6.18 -11.56 17.79
N HIS A 120 -6.96 -10.49 17.64
CA HIS A 120 -8.39 -10.49 17.84
C HIS A 120 -9.08 -10.15 16.52
N LEU A 121 -10.04 -10.98 16.12
CA LEU A 121 -10.94 -10.67 15.02
C LEU A 121 -12.23 -10.09 15.60
N ILE A 122 -12.56 -8.86 15.17
CA ILE A 122 -13.74 -8.13 15.61
C ILE A 122 -14.67 -7.94 14.42
N VAL A 123 -15.94 -8.27 14.63
CA VAL A 123 -16.99 -8.11 13.61
C VAL A 123 -18.13 -7.31 14.19
N VAL A 124 -18.48 -6.21 13.53
CA VAL A 124 -19.66 -5.40 13.87
C VAL A 124 -20.91 -6.26 13.71
N ALA A 125 -21.76 -6.29 14.73
CA ALA A 125 -23.05 -6.95 14.67
C ALA A 125 -24.05 -6.09 13.89
N PRO A 126 -24.46 -6.47 12.66
CA PRO A 126 -25.36 -5.66 11.85
C PRO A 126 -26.76 -5.53 12.47
N GLU A 127 -27.12 -6.40 13.43
CA GLU A 127 -28.44 -6.41 14.08
C GLU A 127 -28.64 -5.24 15.05
N THR A 128 -27.55 -4.76 15.66
CA THR A 128 -27.54 -3.68 16.65
C THR A 128 -26.78 -2.44 16.18
N ALA A 129 -26.14 -2.54 15.01
CA ALA A 129 -25.59 -1.42 14.30
C ALA A 129 -26.68 -0.42 13.87
N PRO A 130 -26.54 0.89 14.13
CA PRO A 130 -27.20 1.88 13.28
C PRO A 130 -26.88 1.56 11.82
N LYS A 131 -27.73 1.99 10.88
CA LYS A 131 -27.73 1.55 9.47
C LYS A 131 -26.37 1.54 8.74
N TYR A 132 -25.31 2.10 9.32
CA TYR A 132 -23.96 2.27 8.76
C TYR A 132 -22.84 2.18 9.82
N ALA A 133 -22.97 1.35 10.88
CA ALA A 133 -21.91 1.24 11.88
C ALA A 133 -20.70 0.48 11.34
N HIS A 134 -19.51 1.05 11.50
CA HIS A 134 -18.27 0.50 11.00
C HIS A 134 -17.15 0.66 12.05
N LEU A 135 -16.13 -0.18 11.98
CA LEU A 135 -14.94 0.00 12.82
C LEU A 135 -14.11 1.16 12.27
N GLU A 136 -13.92 2.20 13.08
CA GLU A 136 -12.87 3.18 12.84
C GLU A 136 -11.49 2.56 13.16
N LYS A 137 -10.43 3.13 12.55
CA LYS A 137 -9.04 2.64 12.64
C LYS A 137 -8.51 2.38 14.06
N ASN A 138 -9.15 2.87 15.12
CA ASN A 138 -8.66 2.81 16.50
C ASN A 138 -9.67 2.30 17.54
N CYS A 139 -10.82 1.73 17.15
CA CYS A 139 -11.95 1.59 18.08
C CYS A 139 -12.30 0.14 18.44
N PHE A 140 -11.82 -0.32 19.62
CA PHE A 140 -12.53 -1.34 20.41
C PHE A 140 -13.93 -0.84 20.86
N GLY A 141 -14.15 0.48 20.89
CA GLY A 141 -15.34 1.13 21.45
C GLY A 141 -16.67 0.54 20.97
N ILE A 142 -17.39 -0.12 21.89
CA ILE A 142 -18.72 -0.75 21.70
C ILE A 142 -19.83 0.32 21.78
N SER A 143 -19.47 1.61 21.69
CA SER A 143 -20.40 2.72 21.92
C SER A 143 -21.50 2.86 20.86
N GLN A 144 -21.43 2.12 19.76
CA GLN A 144 -22.39 2.26 18.65
C GLN A 144 -23.12 0.96 18.28
N CYS A 145 -22.65 -0.22 18.69
CA CYS A 145 -23.23 -1.52 18.30
C CYS A 145 -22.60 -2.67 19.08
N ASP A 146 -23.27 -3.81 19.08
CA ASP A 146 -22.68 -5.06 19.56
C ASP A 146 -21.56 -5.52 18.61
N LYS A 147 -20.62 -6.28 19.15
CA LYS A 147 -19.49 -6.80 18.39
C LYS A 147 -19.25 -8.26 18.71
N TYR A 148 -19.05 -9.07 17.68
CA TYR A 148 -18.48 -10.40 17.83
C TYR A 148 -16.97 -10.27 17.97
N VAL A 149 -16.40 -10.90 18.99
CA VAL A 149 -14.96 -10.90 19.22
C VAL A 149 -14.49 -12.34 19.29
N LEU A 150 -13.58 -12.68 18.38
CA LEU A 150 -12.86 -13.95 18.38
C LEU A 150 -11.42 -13.68 18.85
N SER A 151 -11.05 -14.35 19.94
CA SER A 151 -9.68 -14.46 20.42
C SER A 151 -9.28 -15.94 20.45
N SER A 152 -8.02 -16.22 20.76
CA SER A 152 -7.58 -17.60 21.00
C SER A 152 -8.23 -18.25 22.24
N LYS A 153 -8.85 -17.47 23.13
CA LYS A 153 -9.41 -17.94 24.40
C LYS A 153 -10.93 -18.10 24.36
N SER A 154 -11.61 -17.21 23.64
CA SER A 154 -13.07 -17.12 23.63
C SER A 154 -13.60 -16.57 22.31
N TYR A 155 -14.83 -16.96 22.01
CA TYR A 155 -15.70 -16.31 21.04
C TYR A 155 -16.88 -15.71 21.81
N ALA A 156 -17.05 -14.40 21.75
CA ALA A 156 -18.02 -13.67 22.58
C ALA A 156 -18.74 -12.58 21.79
N ILE A 157 -19.88 -12.14 22.32
CA ILE A 157 -20.54 -10.90 21.93
C ILE A 157 -20.27 -9.86 23.01
N LEU A 158 -19.77 -8.70 22.60
CA LEU A 158 -19.63 -7.53 23.45
C LEU A 158 -20.78 -6.57 23.15
N SER A 159 -21.52 -6.17 24.19
CA SER A 159 -22.65 -5.25 24.10
C SER A 159 -22.47 -4.10 25.09
N ASN A 160 -22.86 -2.88 24.71
CA ASN A 160 -22.88 -1.73 25.61
C ASN A 160 -24.29 -1.52 26.14
N ILE A 161 -24.48 -1.72 27.45
CA ILE A 161 -25.76 -1.56 28.14
C ILE A 161 -25.55 -0.47 29.20
N ASP A 162 -26.21 0.66 29.02
CA ASP A 162 -26.17 1.81 29.94
C ASP A 162 -24.76 2.35 30.24
N GLY A 163 -23.87 2.33 29.23
CA GLY A 163 -22.48 2.77 29.37
C GLY A 163 -21.53 1.72 29.92
N ASN A 164 -22.03 0.53 30.29
CA ASN A 164 -21.23 -0.60 30.74
C ASN A 164 -21.05 -1.62 29.62
N VAL A 165 -19.82 -2.07 29.42
CA VAL A 165 -19.51 -3.17 28.52
C VAL A 165 -19.88 -4.50 29.18
N SER A 166 -20.82 -5.21 28.58
CA SER A 166 -21.19 -6.58 28.92
C SER A 166 -20.59 -7.56 27.91
N GLU A 167 -20.09 -8.69 28.40
CA GLU A 167 -19.54 -9.76 27.57
C GLU A 167 -20.39 -11.03 27.74
N LYS A 168 -20.92 -11.54 26.62
CA LYS A 168 -21.60 -12.84 26.55
C LYS A 168 -20.72 -13.83 25.81
N ILE A 169 -20.09 -14.74 26.55
CA ILE A 169 -19.27 -15.81 25.97
C ILE A 169 -20.18 -16.81 25.24
N LEU A 170 -19.94 -17.00 23.95
CA LEU A 170 -20.62 -17.99 23.11
C LEU A 170 -19.86 -19.31 23.04
N ALA A 171 -18.53 -19.24 23.14
CA ALA A 171 -17.66 -20.40 23.22
C ALA A 171 -16.37 -20.09 23.96
N THR A 172 -15.84 -21.08 24.66
CA THR A 172 -14.50 -21.04 25.27
C THR A 172 -13.59 -22.07 24.61
N ASN A 173 -12.30 -21.84 24.75
CA ASN A 173 -11.27 -22.77 24.33
C ASN A 173 -11.25 -24.01 25.27
N GLY A 174 -12.17 -24.96 25.03
CA GLY A 174 -12.33 -26.21 25.78
C GLY A 174 -11.95 -27.47 24.97
N SER A 175 -12.44 -28.64 25.37
CA SER A 175 -12.08 -29.94 24.76
C SER A 175 -12.58 -30.16 23.33
N ASP A 176 -13.50 -29.33 22.84
CA ASP A 176 -14.20 -29.53 21.57
C ASP A 176 -14.02 -28.36 20.59
N ARG A 177 -12.75 -28.10 20.25
CA ARG A 177 -12.37 -26.95 19.42
C ARG A 177 -12.75 -27.12 17.97
N ASN A 178 -12.75 -28.35 17.45
CA ASN A 178 -13.05 -28.60 16.05
C ASN A 178 -14.54 -28.41 15.77
N GLU A 179 -15.43 -28.90 16.63
CA GLU A 179 -16.88 -28.64 16.49
C GLU A 179 -17.17 -27.14 16.64
N THR A 180 -16.54 -26.50 17.64
CA THR A 180 -16.70 -25.06 17.86
C THR A 180 -16.16 -24.23 16.69
N LEU A 181 -15.06 -24.67 16.06
CA LEU A 181 -14.46 -23.99 14.90
C LEU A 181 -15.44 -23.91 13.75
N GLU A 182 -16.09 -25.03 13.38
CA GLU A 182 -17.05 -25.06 12.28
C GLU A 182 -18.23 -24.11 12.56
N ARG A 183 -18.74 -24.09 13.79
CA ARG A 183 -19.80 -23.16 14.20
C ARG A 183 -19.37 -21.70 14.08
N ILE A 184 -18.15 -21.35 14.54
CA ILE A 184 -17.62 -19.98 14.43
C ILE A 184 -17.43 -19.60 12.97
N GLN A 185 -16.86 -20.49 12.15
CA GLN A 185 -16.64 -20.25 10.72
C GLN A 185 -17.95 -19.99 10.00
N ASN A 186 -18.96 -20.85 10.19
CA ASN A 186 -20.27 -20.67 9.57
C ASN A 186 -20.92 -19.34 9.95
N GLU A 187 -20.83 -18.95 11.22
CA GLU A 187 -21.43 -17.71 11.72
C GLU A 187 -20.74 -16.44 11.19
N LEU A 188 -19.40 -16.45 11.15
CA LEU A 188 -18.62 -15.32 10.64
C LEU A 188 -18.66 -15.24 9.11
N LEU A 189 -18.70 -16.36 8.40
CA LEU A 189 -18.91 -16.39 6.94
C LEU A 189 -20.30 -15.90 6.56
N PHE A 190 -21.34 -16.26 7.31
CA PHE A 190 -22.70 -15.76 7.08
C PHE A 190 -22.72 -14.22 7.11
N ARG A 191 -22.02 -13.61 8.08
CA ARG A 191 -21.83 -12.15 8.16
C ARG A 191 -21.00 -11.60 7.02
N TYR A 192 -19.89 -12.25 6.72
CA TYR A 192 -19.03 -11.86 5.60
C TYR A 192 -19.79 -11.81 4.26
N ARG A 193 -20.75 -12.71 4.05
CA ARG A 193 -21.59 -12.76 2.85
C ARG A 193 -22.77 -11.78 2.86
N ASN A 194 -23.09 -11.15 3.99
CA ASN A 194 -24.26 -10.30 4.12
C ASN A 194 -24.05 -8.96 3.39
N GLU A 195 -24.67 -8.78 2.21
CA GLU A 195 -24.58 -7.54 1.43
C GLU A 195 -24.97 -6.27 2.21
N LYS A 196 -25.92 -6.37 3.15
CA LYS A 196 -26.31 -5.21 3.97
C LYS A 196 -25.17 -4.74 4.88
N GLN A 197 -24.29 -5.65 5.28
CA GLN A 197 -23.13 -5.36 6.12
C GLN A 197 -22.03 -4.62 5.34
N TRP A 198 -22.02 -4.75 4.01
CA TRP A 198 -21.01 -4.16 3.12
C TRP A 198 -21.49 -2.96 2.32
N LYS A 199 -22.79 -2.67 2.33
CA LYS A 199 -23.43 -1.66 1.46
C LYS A 199 -22.75 -0.28 1.51
N ASP A 200 -22.18 0.09 2.65
CA ASP A 200 -21.54 1.39 2.88
C ASP A 200 -20.10 1.25 3.37
N ALA A 201 -19.54 0.05 3.28
CA ALA A 201 -18.14 -0.20 3.65
C ALA A 201 -17.21 0.60 2.73
N THR A 202 -16.22 1.26 3.34
CA THR A 202 -15.19 2.00 2.62
C THR A 202 -13.82 1.65 3.18
N TYR A 203 -12.75 2.18 2.58
CA TYR A 203 -11.39 1.97 3.08
C TYR A 203 -11.19 2.36 4.56
N GLY A 204 -11.95 3.36 5.05
CA GLY A 204 -11.86 3.78 6.45
C GLY A 204 -12.83 3.07 7.39
N TYR A 205 -13.70 2.21 6.85
CA TYR A 205 -14.89 1.72 7.52
C TYR A 205 -15.19 0.29 7.06
N ALA A 206 -14.72 -0.68 7.83
CA ALA A 206 -14.93 -2.10 7.56
C ALA A 206 -15.78 -2.75 8.67
N PRO A 207 -16.70 -3.65 8.32
CA PRO A 207 -17.47 -4.41 9.30
C PRO A 207 -16.64 -5.51 9.99
N PHE A 208 -15.53 -5.92 9.38
CA PHE A 208 -14.54 -6.83 9.93
C PHE A 208 -13.25 -6.05 10.21
N GLY A 209 -12.63 -6.29 11.36
CA GLY A 209 -11.36 -5.68 11.72
C GLY A 209 -10.48 -6.64 12.51
N LEU A 210 -9.17 -6.50 12.32
CA LEU A 210 -8.17 -7.21 13.10
C LEU A 210 -7.50 -6.27 14.08
N PHE A 211 -7.25 -6.77 15.28
CA PHE A 211 -6.55 -6.07 16.34
C PHE A 211 -5.34 -6.90 16.74
N SER A 212 -4.15 -6.36 16.50
CA SER A 212 -2.88 -6.95 16.91
C SER A 212 -2.42 -6.28 18.21
N ILE A 213 -2.49 -7.03 19.30
CA ILE A 213 -2.27 -6.54 20.66
C ILE A 213 -1.05 -7.26 21.24
N ILE A 214 0.08 -6.56 21.28
CA ILE A 214 1.28 -7.00 22.02
C ILE A 214 1.78 -5.80 22.80
N ASN A 215 1.47 -5.76 24.09
CA ASN A 215 1.73 -4.60 24.95
C ASN A 215 3.23 -4.44 25.27
N ASP A 216 3.99 -5.54 25.27
CA ASP A 216 5.43 -5.52 25.50
C ASP A 216 6.18 -5.41 24.16
N PRO A 217 6.88 -4.30 23.88
CA PRO A 217 7.69 -4.14 22.68
C PRO A 217 8.74 -5.25 22.52
N ALA A 218 9.32 -5.74 23.62
CA ALA A 218 10.33 -6.80 23.59
C ALA A 218 9.72 -8.15 23.16
N GLU A 219 8.50 -8.44 23.62
CA GLU A 219 7.76 -9.62 23.15
C GLU A 219 7.43 -9.52 21.66
N LYS A 220 7.00 -8.33 21.18
CA LYS A 220 6.73 -8.13 19.75
C LYS A 220 7.98 -8.32 18.91
N GLU A 221 9.09 -7.71 19.31
CA GLU A 221 10.37 -7.87 18.62
C GLU A 221 10.81 -9.33 18.60
N LYS A 222 10.66 -10.05 19.71
CA LYS A 222 10.94 -11.50 19.78
C LYS A 222 10.09 -12.29 18.78
N LYS A 223 8.78 -12.03 18.70
CA LYS A 223 7.89 -12.72 17.73
C LYS A 223 8.30 -12.40 16.29
N ILE A 224 8.65 -11.15 15.98
CA ILE A 224 9.16 -10.74 14.67
C ILE A 224 10.44 -11.54 14.34
N LEU A 225 11.42 -11.55 15.25
CA LEU A 225 12.67 -12.29 15.05
C LEU A 225 12.44 -13.79 14.87
N GLN A 226 11.49 -14.37 15.60
CA GLN A 226 11.09 -15.78 15.42
C GLN A 226 10.48 -16.03 14.03
N THR A 227 9.60 -15.14 13.55
CA THR A 227 9.06 -15.21 12.18
C THR A 227 10.18 -15.14 11.13
N LEU A 228 11.12 -14.21 11.30
CA LEU A 228 12.26 -14.07 10.38
C LEU A 228 13.23 -15.24 10.47
N GLN A 229 13.44 -15.82 11.65
CA GLN A 229 14.30 -17.00 11.80
C GLN A 229 13.68 -18.21 11.10
N SER A 230 12.36 -18.39 11.26
CA SER A 230 11.61 -19.44 10.57
C SER A 230 11.71 -19.33 9.04
N TYR A 231 11.76 -18.11 8.49
CA TYR A 231 12.06 -17.89 7.07
C TYR A 231 13.42 -18.46 6.67
N PHE A 232 14.49 -18.12 7.39
CA PHE A 232 15.84 -18.62 7.08
C PHE A 232 15.94 -20.14 7.22
N ASP A 233 15.26 -20.70 8.22
CA ASP A 233 15.27 -22.14 8.47
C ASP A 233 14.55 -22.91 7.37
N GLN A 234 13.49 -22.36 6.78
CA GLN A 234 12.71 -23.01 5.72
C GLN A 234 13.29 -22.75 4.32
N ILE A 235 13.69 -21.51 4.02
CA ILE A 235 14.08 -21.12 2.67
C ILE A 235 15.37 -21.82 2.20
N LYS A 236 16.27 -22.15 3.13
CA LYS A 236 17.55 -22.82 2.83
C LYS A 236 17.37 -24.23 2.26
N ASP A 237 16.30 -24.93 2.65
CA ASP A 237 16.02 -26.31 2.29
C ASP A 237 15.06 -26.42 1.09
N SER A 238 14.49 -25.28 0.67
CA SER A 238 13.53 -25.21 -0.44
C SER A 238 14.20 -25.35 -1.81
N SER A 239 13.57 -26.14 -2.68
CA SER A 239 14.17 -26.50 -3.99
C SER A 239 13.41 -25.94 -5.18
N SER A 240 12.10 -25.65 -5.04
CA SER A 240 11.27 -25.09 -6.11
C SER A 240 11.00 -23.60 -5.93
N GLU A 241 10.77 -22.89 -7.03
CA GLU A 241 10.39 -21.47 -7.00
C GLU A 241 9.07 -21.26 -6.26
N GLU A 242 8.08 -22.12 -6.49
CA GLU A 242 6.77 -22.05 -5.83
C GLU A 242 6.88 -22.24 -4.31
N GLU A 243 7.70 -23.18 -3.85
CA GLU A 243 7.96 -23.40 -2.42
C GLU A 243 8.63 -22.17 -1.78
N LYS A 244 9.62 -21.59 -2.46
CA LYS A 244 10.26 -20.33 -2.02
C LYS A 244 9.26 -19.20 -1.92
N ILE A 245 8.40 -19.02 -2.93
CA ILE A 245 7.33 -18.02 -2.90
C ILE A 245 6.40 -18.29 -1.72
N LYS A 246 5.98 -19.54 -1.48
CA LYS A 246 5.15 -19.93 -0.34
C LYS A 246 5.77 -19.55 0.99
N ILE A 247 7.07 -19.81 1.18
CA ILE A 247 7.81 -19.44 2.40
C ILE A 247 7.86 -17.92 2.56
N ILE A 248 8.15 -17.17 1.48
CA ILE A 248 8.18 -15.71 1.47
C ILE A 248 6.81 -15.15 1.86
N VAL A 249 5.71 -15.54 1.20
CA VAL A 249 4.38 -14.97 1.50
C VAL A 249 3.87 -15.39 2.88
N THR A 250 4.20 -16.58 3.35
CA THR A 250 3.87 -17.02 4.73
C THR A 250 4.57 -16.12 5.75
N THR A 251 5.85 -15.82 5.51
CA THR A 251 6.63 -14.91 6.35
C THR A 251 6.02 -13.51 6.36
N LEU A 252 5.72 -12.96 5.18
CA LEU A 252 5.15 -11.61 5.04
C LEU A 252 3.75 -11.50 5.67
N ARG A 253 2.90 -12.53 5.52
CA ARG A 253 1.60 -12.62 6.19
C ARG A 253 1.76 -12.60 7.71
N ASN A 254 2.65 -13.41 8.26
CA ASN A 254 2.90 -13.45 9.70
C ASN A 254 3.43 -12.10 10.22
N LEU A 255 4.31 -11.43 9.47
CA LEU A 255 4.76 -10.08 9.80
C LEU A 255 3.62 -9.06 9.75
N MET A 256 2.75 -9.12 8.75
CA MET A 256 1.60 -8.22 8.65
C MET A 256 0.63 -8.39 9.84
N LEU A 257 0.36 -9.63 10.26
CA LEU A 257 -0.48 -9.92 11.42
C LEU A 257 0.14 -9.41 12.75
N LEU A 258 1.47 -9.47 12.88
CA LEU A 258 2.19 -8.86 14.01
C LEU A 258 2.17 -7.32 13.98
N HIS A 259 1.92 -6.76 12.79
CA HIS A 259 1.82 -5.33 12.50
C HIS A 259 2.95 -4.53 13.19
N PRO A 260 4.21 -4.74 12.77
CA PRO A 260 5.40 -4.29 13.51
C PRO A 260 5.46 -2.77 13.71
N TYR A 261 4.88 -1.98 12.82
CA TYR A 261 4.96 -0.52 12.83
C TYR A 261 3.60 0.15 12.99
N GLN A 262 3.60 1.41 13.43
CA GLN A 262 2.38 2.22 13.57
C GLN A 262 1.69 2.45 12.22
N ASP A 263 2.48 2.72 11.18
CA ASP A 263 2.02 2.91 9.81
C ASP A 263 3.07 2.35 8.83
N GLY A 264 2.72 2.30 7.54
CA GLY A 264 3.63 1.95 6.47
C GLY A 264 3.88 0.44 6.30
N ASN A 265 3.18 -0.43 7.04
CA ASN A 265 3.39 -1.88 6.96
C ASN A 265 3.16 -2.43 5.55
N GLY A 266 2.06 -2.07 4.87
CA GLY A 266 1.78 -2.50 3.49
C GLY A 266 2.91 -2.15 2.52
N ARG A 267 3.32 -0.87 2.50
CA ARG A 267 4.44 -0.38 1.69
C ARG A 267 5.76 -1.08 2.02
N THR A 268 6.07 -1.20 3.31
CA THR A 268 7.30 -1.84 3.79
C THR A 268 7.35 -3.30 3.35
N LEU A 269 6.26 -4.03 3.53
CA LEU A 269 6.17 -5.44 3.18
C LEU A 269 6.13 -5.66 1.66
N TYR A 270 5.56 -4.73 0.88
CA TYR A 270 5.63 -4.77 -0.58
C TYR A 270 7.07 -4.68 -1.10
N ILE A 271 7.86 -3.73 -0.57
CA ILE A 271 9.29 -3.60 -0.92
C ILE A 271 10.07 -4.83 -0.42
N LEU A 272 9.78 -5.29 0.80
CA LEU A 272 10.39 -6.50 1.35
C LEU A 272 10.07 -7.74 0.51
N THR A 273 8.87 -7.85 -0.06
CA THR A 273 8.50 -8.95 -0.96
C THR A 273 9.49 -9.03 -2.11
N ASN A 274 9.70 -7.91 -2.81
CA ASN A 274 10.62 -7.85 -3.93
C ASN A 274 12.08 -8.10 -3.48
N LEU A 275 12.49 -7.62 -2.30
CA LEU A 275 13.79 -7.93 -1.71
C LEU A 275 14.02 -9.43 -1.53
N LEU A 276 13.06 -10.13 -0.92
CA LEU A 276 13.20 -11.55 -0.65
C LEU A 276 13.10 -12.38 -1.94
N LEU A 277 12.29 -11.96 -2.92
CA LEU A 277 12.26 -12.58 -4.25
C LEU A 277 13.65 -12.46 -4.92
N HIS A 278 14.22 -11.26 -4.98
CA HIS A 278 15.53 -11.02 -5.55
C HIS A 278 16.63 -11.88 -4.90
N GLN A 279 16.67 -11.93 -3.56
CA GLN A 279 17.66 -12.71 -2.81
C GLN A 279 17.60 -14.21 -3.11
N ASN A 280 16.43 -14.71 -3.50
CA ASN A 280 16.22 -16.11 -3.86
C ASN A 280 16.26 -16.36 -5.36
N GLN A 281 16.74 -15.39 -6.15
CA GLN A 281 16.85 -15.46 -7.62
C GLN A 281 15.50 -15.63 -8.31
N LEU A 282 14.44 -15.04 -7.73
CA LEU A 282 13.09 -15.03 -8.27
C LEU A 282 12.79 -13.67 -8.90
N LYS A 283 11.86 -13.67 -9.86
CA LYS A 283 11.42 -12.46 -10.55
C LYS A 283 10.71 -11.48 -9.59
N PRO A 284 10.84 -10.16 -9.79
CA PRO A 284 10.05 -9.16 -9.05
C PRO A 284 8.55 -9.32 -9.28
N THR A 285 7.75 -8.84 -8.34
CA THR A 285 6.28 -8.90 -8.40
C THR A 285 5.66 -7.51 -8.30
N HIS A 286 4.69 -7.22 -9.19
CA HIS A 286 3.81 -6.07 -9.12
C HIS A 286 2.43 -6.54 -8.64
N LEU A 287 2.22 -6.43 -7.32
CA LEU A 287 1.00 -6.90 -6.67
C LEU A 287 -0.21 -6.07 -7.09
N LYS A 288 -1.39 -6.69 -7.03
CA LYS A 288 -2.66 -6.01 -7.30
C LYS A 288 -2.89 -4.81 -6.38
N ASN A 289 -2.54 -4.94 -5.10
CA ASN A 289 -2.46 -3.85 -4.13
C ASN A 289 -1.41 -4.16 -3.04
N MET A 290 -0.97 -3.15 -2.29
CA MET A 290 0.07 -3.32 -1.27
C MET A 290 -0.46 -3.85 0.09
N CYS A 291 -1.77 -3.97 0.26
CA CYS A 291 -2.41 -4.33 1.54
C CYS A 291 -2.94 -5.77 1.57
N LEU A 292 -2.32 -6.71 0.86
CA LEU A 292 -2.88 -8.06 0.65
C LEU A 292 -2.65 -9.04 1.83
N TYR A 293 -1.62 -8.82 2.64
CA TYR A 293 -1.09 -9.84 3.55
C TYR A 293 -1.91 -10.09 4.83
N GLU A 294 -3.11 -9.51 4.96
CA GLU A 294 -3.91 -9.54 6.19
C GLU A 294 -4.96 -10.65 6.17
N GLY A 295 -5.87 -10.61 5.20
CA GLY A 295 -7.08 -11.43 5.14
C GLY A 295 -7.14 -12.44 4.01
N PHE A 296 -6.02 -12.72 3.33
CA PHE A 296 -5.92 -13.78 2.34
C PHE A 296 -5.26 -15.05 2.89
N SER A 297 -5.63 -16.19 2.30
CA SER A 297 -4.95 -17.47 2.53
C SER A 297 -3.54 -17.44 1.94
N VAL A 298 -2.65 -18.31 2.46
CA VAL A 298 -1.29 -18.42 1.93
C VAL A 298 -1.32 -18.83 0.45
N GLU A 299 -2.18 -19.78 0.10
CA GLU A 299 -2.36 -20.26 -1.27
C GLU A 299 -2.82 -19.15 -2.23
N ARG A 300 -3.75 -18.29 -1.79
CA ARG A 300 -4.17 -17.13 -2.58
C ARG A 300 -3.03 -16.13 -2.75
N LEU A 301 -2.23 -15.88 -1.71
CA LEU A 301 -1.07 -14.99 -1.77
C LEU A 301 0.04 -15.52 -2.69
N VAL A 302 0.29 -16.84 -2.70
CA VAL A 302 1.23 -17.46 -3.67
C VAL A 302 0.79 -17.16 -5.09
N LYS A 303 -0.48 -17.45 -5.40
CA LYS A 303 -1.06 -17.17 -6.72
C LYS A 303 -0.93 -15.69 -7.10
N GLU A 304 -1.21 -14.80 -6.16
CA GLU A 304 -1.14 -13.35 -6.38
C GLU A 304 0.30 -12.85 -6.61
N VAL A 305 1.30 -13.44 -5.95
CA VAL A 305 2.71 -13.13 -6.25
C VAL A 305 3.10 -13.60 -7.64
N ILE A 306 2.69 -14.80 -8.05
CA ILE A 306 2.96 -15.36 -9.39
C ILE A 306 2.29 -14.50 -10.48
N GLU A 307 0.99 -14.21 -10.33
CA GLU A 307 0.25 -13.28 -11.21
C GLU A 307 0.93 -11.90 -11.22
N GLY A 308 1.46 -11.45 -10.10
CA GLY A 308 2.21 -10.20 -10.00
C GLY A 308 3.57 -10.23 -10.68
N GLN A 309 4.24 -11.37 -10.78
CA GLN A 309 5.46 -11.53 -11.57
C GLN A 309 5.15 -11.41 -13.06
N GLU A 310 4.07 -12.04 -13.54
CA GLU A 310 3.60 -11.88 -14.92
C GLU A 310 3.23 -10.41 -15.23
N ARG A 311 2.53 -9.75 -14.30
CA ARG A 311 2.22 -8.31 -14.42
C ARG A 311 3.47 -7.45 -14.42
N PHE A 312 4.50 -7.83 -13.67
CA PHE A 312 5.77 -7.10 -13.67
C PHE A 312 6.42 -7.19 -15.05
N GLU A 313 6.58 -8.41 -15.58
CA GLU A 313 7.19 -8.65 -16.90
C GLU A 313 6.44 -7.97 -18.05
N ALA A 314 5.11 -7.91 -17.95
CA ALA A 314 4.28 -7.27 -18.98
C ALA A 314 4.47 -5.73 -19.04
N HIS A 315 4.78 -5.09 -17.90
CA HIS A 315 4.73 -3.63 -17.77
C HIS A 315 6.09 -2.98 -17.52
N PHE A 316 7.03 -3.71 -16.93
CA PHE A 316 8.36 -3.21 -16.57
C PHE A 316 9.43 -4.04 -17.26
N GLU A 317 10.50 -3.39 -17.70
CA GLU A 317 11.55 -4.04 -18.49
C GLU A 317 12.41 -4.98 -17.65
N SER A 318 12.97 -4.46 -16.56
CA SER A 318 13.72 -5.25 -15.59
C SER A 318 13.71 -4.55 -14.23
N GLU A 319 14.17 -5.26 -13.21
CA GLU A 319 14.36 -4.71 -11.87
C GLU A 319 15.38 -3.56 -11.86
N GLU A 320 16.45 -3.67 -12.65
CA GLU A 320 17.48 -2.65 -12.80
C GLU A 320 16.93 -1.40 -13.47
N GLU A 321 16.16 -1.55 -14.55
CA GLU A 321 15.57 -0.40 -15.25
C GLU A 321 14.51 0.29 -14.39
N LEU A 322 13.69 -0.49 -13.65
CA LEU A 322 12.77 0.08 -12.67
C LEU A 322 13.52 0.91 -11.62
N SER A 323 14.58 0.35 -11.04
CA SER A 323 15.35 1.00 -9.98
C SER A 323 16.07 2.26 -10.48
N SER A 324 16.68 2.20 -11.67
CA SER A 324 17.25 3.35 -12.38
C SER A 324 16.19 4.41 -12.69
N GLY A 325 15.00 3.99 -13.11
CA GLY A 325 13.85 4.86 -13.36
C GLY A 325 13.40 5.61 -12.10
N LEU A 326 13.19 4.90 -10.99
CA LEU A 326 12.81 5.49 -9.70
C LEU A 326 13.88 6.45 -9.16
N PHE A 327 15.16 6.11 -9.31
CA PHE A 327 16.27 6.99 -8.93
C PHE A 327 16.24 8.30 -9.74
N ARG A 328 16.16 8.20 -11.08
CA ARG A 328 16.08 9.38 -11.96
C ARG A 328 14.84 10.23 -11.68
N TYR A 329 13.71 9.60 -11.39
CA TYR A 329 12.49 10.29 -10.99
C TYR A 329 12.70 11.10 -9.71
N ASN A 330 13.23 10.48 -8.65
CA ASN A 330 13.52 11.15 -7.38
C ASN A 330 14.44 12.37 -7.57
N GLU A 331 15.54 12.21 -8.31
CA GLU A 331 16.46 13.31 -8.61
C GLU A 331 15.78 14.45 -9.39
N ALA A 332 14.97 14.13 -10.41
CA ALA A 332 14.26 15.13 -11.19
C ALA A 332 13.24 15.92 -10.34
N VAL A 333 12.53 15.25 -9.42
CA VAL A 333 11.60 15.92 -8.51
C VAL A 333 12.33 16.85 -7.53
N LEU A 334 13.48 16.43 -6.99
CA LEU A 334 14.29 17.26 -6.08
C LEU A 334 14.89 18.48 -6.80
N GLN A 335 15.38 18.31 -8.03
CA GLN A 335 15.84 19.42 -8.86
C GLN A 335 14.71 20.41 -9.17
N LEU A 336 13.53 19.90 -9.52
CA LEU A 336 12.34 20.72 -9.74
C LEU A 336 11.92 21.48 -8.47
N GLN A 337 12.00 20.83 -7.31
CA GLN A 337 11.72 21.46 -6.01
C GLN A 337 12.66 22.65 -5.75
N GLN A 338 13.96 22.49 -6.01
CA GLN A 338 14.94 23.57 -5.86
C GLN A 338 14.64 24.74 -6.79
N LEU A 339 14.33 24.45 -8.07
CA LEU A 339 13.95 25.49 -9.05
C LEU A 339 12.70 26.26 -8.61
N ILE A 340 11.72 25.58 -8.04
CA ILE A 340 10.47 26.19 -7.55
C ILE A 340 10.70 27.03 -6.29
N ASN A 341 11.50 26.53 -5.33
CA ASN A 341 11.77 27.23 -4.08
C ASN A 341 12.58 28.52 -4.28
N ASN A 342 13.42 28.56 -5.31
CA ASN A 342 14.21 29.75 -5.64
C ASN A 342 13.43 30.82 -6.40
N ARG A 343 12.11 30.65 -6.59
CA ARG A 343 11.24 31.54 -7.38
C ARG A 343 10.01 31.98 -6.60
N SER A 344 9.58 33.22 -6.86
CA SER A 344 8.23 33.66 -6.50
C SER A 344 7.25 33.16 -7.56
N LEU A 345 6.63 32.00 -7.28
CA LEU A 345 5.63 31.40 -8.16
C LEU A 345 4.20 31.65 -7.65
N PRO A 346 3.22 31.85 -8.55
CA PRO A 346 1.80 31.78 -8.22
C PRO A 346 1.45 30.51 -7.46
N LYS A 347 0.52 30.62 -6.50
CA LYS A 347 0.07 29.50 -5.67
C LYS A 347 -0.33 28.28 -6.49
N ALA A 348 -1.10 28.47 -7.58
CA ALA A 348 -1.54 27.38 -8.45
C ALA A 348 -0.41 26.53 -9.06
N LEU A 349 0.75 27.14 -9.37
CA LEU A 349 1.92 26.39 -9.86
C LEU A 349 2.51 25.54 -8.73
N LYS A 350 2.64 26.12 -7.54
CA LYS A 350 3.16 25.41 -6.36
C LYS A 350 2.26 24.23 -6.01
N ASP A 351 0.95 24.46 -5.98
CA ASP A 351 -0.05 23.42 -5.70
C ASP A 351 0.09 22.26 -6.72
N SER A 352 0.15 22.56 -8.02
CA SER A 352 0.31 21.52 -9.07
C SER A 352 1.60 20.72 -8.92
N PHE A 353 2.71 21.35 -8.49
CA PHE A 353 3.97 20.66 -8.20
C PHE A 353 3.87 19.77 -6.95
N PHE A 354 3.35 20.31 -5.84
CA PHE A 354 3.24 19.58 -4.59
C PHE A 354 2.30 18.38 -4.71
N GLU A 355 1.26 18.49 -5.54
CA GLU A 355 0.35 17.39 -5.87
C GLU A 355 0.91 16.42 -6.92
N ARG A 356 2.11 16.65 -7.50
CA ARG A 356 2.64 15.88 -8.65
C ARG A 356 1.73 15.87 -9.88
N ASN A 357 0.89 16.88 -10.05
CA ASN A 357 0.11 17.06 -11.27
C ASN A 357 0.97 17.75 -12.34
N PHE A 358 2.02 17.06 -12.80
CA PHE A 358 3.02 17.65 -13.69
C PHE A 358 2.47 18.04 -15.06
N ASN A 359 1.43 17.34 -15.55
CA ASN A 359 0.73 17.74 -16.77
C ASN A 359 0.01 19.09 -16.62
N LEU A 360 -0.63 19.33 -15.47
CA LEU A 360 -1.22 20.64 -15.18
C LEU A 360 -0.14 21.70 -14.98
N LEU A 361 0.91 21.39 -14.21
CA LEU A 361 2.06 22.28 -14.02
C LEU A 361 2.65 22.71 -15.37
N PHE A 362 2.90 21.76 -16.26
CA PHE A 362 3.44 21.97 -17.60
C PHE A 362 2.60 22.97 -18.42
N ARG A 363 1.28 22.81 -18.43
CA ARG A 363 0.38 23.77 -19.09
C ARG A 363 0.40 25.14 -18.41
N GLN A 364 0.38 25.19 -17.09
CA GLN A 364 0.34 26.46 -16.37
C GLN A 364 1.63 27.28 -16.54
N VAL A 365 2.81 26.65 -16.59
CA VAL A 365 4.09 27.37 -16.78
C VAL A 365 4.21 27.97 -18.17
N ALA A 366 3.52 27.40 -19.17
CA ALA A 366 3.50 27.94 -20.54
C ALA A 366 2.82 29.32 -20.62
N ALA A 367 2.00 29.70 -19.63
CA ALA A 367 1.25 30.96 -19.63
C ALA A 367 2.09 32.22 -19.39
N SER A 368 3.36 32.12 -18.97
CA SER A 368 4.15 33.31 -18.61
C SER A 368 5.63 33.18 -18.95
N ASP A 369 6.17 34.21 -19.59
CA ASP A 369 7.58 34.27 -19.99
C ASP A 369 8.55 34.14 -18.81
N LYS A 370 8.11 34.53 -17.61
CA LYS A 370 8.89 34.41 -16.37
C LYS A 370 9.21 32.95 -16.02
N GLN A 371 8.45 32.00 -16.56
CA GLN A 371 8.57 30.57 -16.26
C GLN A 371 9.18 29.74 -17.40
N ASN A 372 9.75 30.38 -18.43
CA ASN A 372 10.31 29.66 -19.57
C ASN A 372 11.47 28.71 -19.23
N GLU A 373 12.23 28.98 -18.18
CA GLU A 373 13.26 28.06 -17.69
C GLU A 373 12.64 26.82 -17.02
N LEU A 374 11.55 27.01 -16.27
CA LEU A 374 10.79 25.91 -15.67
C LEU A 374 10.11 25.08 -16.76
N LEU A 375 9.55 25.71 -17.79
CA LEU A 375 9.01 25.04 -18.96
C LEU A 375 10.07 24.19 -19.67
N GLN A 376 11.26 24.76 -19.92
CA GLN A 376 12.38 24.05 -20.54
C GLN A 376 12.77 22.81 -19.72
N PHE A 377 12.91 22.96 -18.40
CA PHE A 377 13.21 21.82 -17.52
C PHE A 377 12.14 20.71 -17.62
N LEU A 378 10.85 21.08 -17.62
CA LEU A 378 9.76 20.11 -17.72
C LEU A 378 9.73 19.40 -19.08
N ILE A 379 10.11 20.08 -20.16
CA ILE A 379 10.29 19.47 -21.49
C ILE A 379 11.41 18.43 -21.44
N GLU A 380 12.58 18.81 -20.94
CA GLU A 380 13.78 17.95 -20.88
C GLU A 380 13.58 16.72 -19.98
N LYS A 381 12.78 16.86 -18.93
CA LYS A 381 12.48 15.79 -17.96
C LYS A 381 11.12 15.13 -18.18
N ALA A 382 10.46 15.38 -19.29
CA ALA A 382 9.07 14.95 -19.50
C ALA A 382 8.88 13.44 -19.33
N SER A 383 9.74 12.63 -19.96
CA SER A 383 9.67 11.16 -19.85
C SER A 383 10.00 10.64 -18.45
N ILE A 384 10.82 11.37 -17.66
CA ILE A 384 11.22 11.00 -16.31
C ILE A 384 10.14 11.38 -15.29
N LEU A 385 9.43 12.49 -15.53
CA LEU A 385 8.38 13.01 -14.65
C LEU A 385 6.97 12.53 -15.06
N ASN A 386 6.86 11.57 -15.97
CA ASN A 386 5.60 11.08 -16.52
C ASN A 386 4.69 12.21 -17.06
N ILE A 387 5.29 13.18 -17.76
CA ILE A 387 4.58 14.27 -18.41
C ILE A 387 4.21 13.83 -19.82
N ASP A 388 2.92 13.80 -20.10
CA ASP A 388 2.39 13.72 -21.45
C ASP A 388 2.36 15.15 -22.03
N LEU A 389 3.37 15.43 -22.86
CA LEU A 389 3.54 16.71 -23.54
C LEU A 389 2.32 17.08 -24.40
N PHE A 390 1.53 16.10 -24.84
CA PHE A 390 0.36 16.29 -25.69
C PHE A 390 -0.96 16.34 -24.90
N SER A 391 -0.90 16.20 -23.57
CA SER A 391 -2.09 16.19 -22.71
C SER A 391 -2.86 17.50 -22.79
N LYS A 392 -4.19 17.39 -22.84
CA LYS A 392 -5.12 18.52 -22.95
C LYS A 392 -5.94 18.66 -21.67
N GLY A 393 -6.20 19.90 -21.25
CA GLY A 393 -7.21 20.20 -20.25
C GLY A 393 -8.52 20.59 -20.90
N ASP A 394 -9.65 20.17 -20.33
CA ASP A 394 -11.01 20.34 -20.90
C ASP A 394 -11.33 21.77 -21.34
N LYS A 395 -10.83 22.77 -20.62
CA LYS A 395 -11.09 24.20 -20.89
C LYS A 395 -9.88 24.95 -21.44
N SER A 396 -8.68 24.40 -21.29
CA SER A 396 -7.42 25.11 -21.55
C SER A 396 -6.74 24.69 -22.85
N GLY A 397 -7.12 23.53 -23.41
CA GLY A 397 -6.33 22.88 -24.47
C GLY A 397 -5.01 22.33 -23.95
N ASN A 398 -4.03 22.15 -24.84
CA ASN A 398 -2.67 21.73 -24.51
C ASN A 398 -1.80 22.92 -24.06
N ALA A 399 -0.52 22.66 -23.75
CA ALA A 399 0.40 23.72 -23.32
C ALA A 399 0.63 24.81 -24.38
N LEU A 400 0.59 24.46 -25.67
CA LEU A 400 0.75 25.42 -26.77
C LEU A 400 -0.46 26.35 -26.89
N ASP A 401 -1.67 25.82 -26.73
CA ASP A 401 -2.90 26.62 -26.68
C ASP A 401 -2.83 27.66 -25.55
N VAL A 402 -2.32 27.25 -24.39
CA VAL A 402 -2.08 28.15 -23.25
C VAL A 402 -1.03 29.21 -23.59
N ALA A 403 0.12 28.82 -24.15
CA ALA A 403 1.17 29.77 -24.54
C ALA A 403 0.67 30.82 -25.54
N ILE A 404 -0.13 30.40 -26.54
CA ILE A 404 -0.76 31.30 -27.52
C ILE A 404 -1.73 32.26 -26.85
N LYS A 405 -2.62 31.74 -26.00
CA LYS A 405 -3.62 32.54 -25.27
C LYS A 405 -3.00 33.67 -24.45
N TYR A 406 -1.83 33.42 -23.84
CA TYR A 406 -1.11 34.39 -23.02
C TYR A 406 0.03 35.11 -23.76
N ASN A 407 0.18 34.90 -25.07
CA ASN A 407 1.20 35.52 -25.92
C ASN A 407 2.65 35.29 -25.44
N ASN A 408 2.95 34.12 -24.87
CA ASN A 408 4.30 33.74 -24.46
C ASN A 408 5.10 33.21 -25.66
N LYS A 409 5.79 34.12 -26.36
CA LYS A 409 6.48 33.82 -27.63
C LYS A 409 7.55 32.74 -27.49
N LYS A 410 8.32 32.77 -26.40
CA LYS A 410 9.40 31.79 -26.18
C LYS A 410 8.84 30.40 -25.87
N ALA A 411 7.76 30.30 -25.09
CA ALA A 411 7.08 29.02 -24.89
C ALA A 411 6.48 28.48 -26.20
N ILE A 412 5.88 29.33 -27.04
CA ILE A 412 5.35 28.92 -28.35
C ILE A 412 6.45 28.28 -29.21
N GLU A 413 7.65 28.89 -29.23
CA GLU A 413 8.79 28.35 -29.97
C GLU A 413 9.25 27.00 -29.41
N GLN A 414 9.50 26.92 -28.09
CA GLN A 414 9.92 25.69 -27.40
C GLN A 414 8.92 24.53 -27.61
N LEU A 415 7.63 24.81 -27.50
CA LEU A 415 6.57 23.81 -27.62
C LEU A 415 6.40 23.31 -29.07
N LYS A 416 6.59 24.18 -30.06
CA LYS A 416 6.60 23.77 -31.48
C LYS A 416 7.81 22.90 -31.81
N GLN A 417 8.98 23.16 -31.22
CA GLN A 417 10.18 22.34 -31.43
C GLN A 417 10.00 20.89 -30.97
N VAL A 418 9.19 20.65 -29.94
CA VAL A 418 8.84 19.30 -29.48
C VAL A 418 7.61 18.71 -30.17
N GLY A 419 7.13 19.35 -31.24
CA GLY A 419 6.07 18.83 -32.10
C GLY A 419 4.63 19.08 -31.64
N LEU A 420 4.39 19.94 -30.63
CA LEU A 420 3.02 20.32 -30.31
C LEU A 420 2.41 21.16 -31.43
N THR A 421 1.16 20.86 -31.76
CA THR A 421 0.29 21.66 -32.63
C THR A 421 -0.86 22.27 -31.82
N PRO A 422 -1.38 23.45 -32.18
CA PRO A 422 -2.56 24.00 -31.52
C PRO A 422 -3.72 23.03 -31.62
N SER A 423 -4.53 22.92 -30.56
CA SER A 423 -5.78 22.15 -30.66
C SER A 423 -6.68 22.84 -31.68
N LEU A 424 -7.20 22.08 -32.64
CA LEU A 424 -8.23 22.57 -33.56
C LEU A 424 -9.41 23.08 -32.71
N SER A 425 -9.75 24.36 -32.89
CA SER A 425 -10.84 25.06 -32.19
C SER A 425 -12.21 24.54 -32.61
#